data_AF-A0A1X7S4V6-F1
#
_entry.id   AF-A0A1X7S4V6-F1
#
_cell.length_a   1.000
_cell.length_b   1.000
_cell.length_c   1.000
_cell.angle_alpha   90.00
_cell.angle_beta   90.00
_cell.angle_gamma   90.00
#
_symmetry.space_group_name_H-M   'P 1'
#
loop_
_entity.id
_entity.type
_entity.pdbx_description
1 polymer ?
#
loop_
_entity_poly.entity_id
_entity_poly.type
_entity_poly.pdbx_seq_one_letter_code
_entity_poly.pdbx_strand_id
1 'polypeptide(L)'
;MADQQSLNQLLQWGIENSSASQSDPSTASHPKSDLNPKLLSELLGGPSDADLMRMAMTSILDAETPLDQKLIAWENLELLIEQIDNANNMEPLGLWPPLIKQLKNEEAEMRRSAAGCVAAAVQNNVKSQEIALGHDGLVDSLVKLATEESTQAVRKKAISALSGLVRNFQRGLDEVESKLPQEVWQRSKTGLDASDMEQVDTLIARLRERSAARA
;
A
#
# COMPACT_ATOMS: atom_id res chain seq x y z
N MET A 1 -0.49 -9.66 -35.02
CA MET A 1 -0.30 -11.03 -35.56
C MET A 1 -0.09 -12.07 -34.45
N ALA A 2 0.49 -11.72 -33.29
CA ALA A 2 0.60 -12.63 -32.14
C ALA A 2 -0.77 -13.01 -31.52
N ASP A 3 -1.73 -12.08 -31.46
CA ASP A 3 -3.04 -12.29 -30.81
C ASP A 3 -3.95 -13.33 -31.51
N GLN A 4 -3.82 -13.50 -32.83
CA GLN A 4 -4.61 -14.51 -33.55
C GLN A 4 -4.11 -15.93 -33.29
N GLN A 5 -2.81 -16.10 -33.03
CA GLN A 5 -2.26 -17.42 -32.71
C GLN A 5 -2.60 -17.85 -31.27
N SER A 6 -2.62 -16.92 -30.30
CA SER A 6 -3.02 -17.22 -28.93
C SER A 6 -4.51 -17.59 -28.82
N LEU A 7 -5.39 -16.87 -29.53
CA LEU A 7 -6.81 -17.17 -29.60
C LEU A 7 -7.12 -18.56 -30.21
N ASN A 8 -6.39 -18.94 -31.27
CA ASN A 8 -6.57 -20.26 -31.89
C ASN A 8 -6.13 -21.41 -30.98
N GLN A 9 -5.06 -21.22 -30.21
CA GLN A 9 -4.60 -22.19 -29.21
C GLN A 9 -5.60 -22.34 -28.06
N LEU A 10 -6.21 -21.23 -27.61
CA LEU A 10 -7.25 -21.24 -26.58
C LEU A 10 -8.53 -21.93 -27.06
N LEU A 11 -8.96 -21.67 -28.29
CA LEU A 11 -10.11 -22.35 -28.89
C LEU A 11 -9.88 -23.86 -28.99
N GLN A 12 -8.69 -24.26 -29.46
CA GLN A 12 -8.33 -25.67 -29.55
C GLN A 12 -8.33 -26.33 -28.16
N TRP A 13 -7.76 -25.67 -27.14
CA TRP A 13 -7.76 -26.17 -25.76
C TRP A 13 -9.18 -26.31 -25.17
N GLY A 14 -10.06 -25.33 -25.42
CA GLY A 14 -11.45 -25.37 -24.96
C GLY A 14 -12.25 -26.51 -25.60
N ILE A 15 -11.98 -26.82 -26.87
CA ILE A 15 -12.59 -27.96 -27.58
C ILE A 15 -12.09 -29.30 -27.00
N GLU A 16 -10.80 -29.40 -26.73
CA GLU A 16 -10.17 -30.61 -26.16
C GLU A 16 -10.66 -30.93 -24.74
N ASN A 17 -10.94 -29.92 -23.91
CA ASN A 17 -11.36 -30.12 -22.51
C ASN A 17 -12.87 -30.06 -22.27
N SER A 18 -13.67 -29.57 -23.21
CA SER A 18 -15.14 -29.55 -23.09
C SER A 18 -15.78 -30.92 -23.34
N SER A 19 -15.11 -31.81 -24.07
CA SER A 19 -15.60 -33.15 -24.42
C SER A 19 -15.23 -34.24 -23.39
N ALA A 20 -14.30 -33.96 -22.47
CA ALA A 20 -13.83 -34.92 -21.46
C ALA A 20 -14.81 -35.12 -20.27
N SER A 21 -15.87 -34.32 -20.17
CA SER A 21 -16.82 -34.38 -19.05
C SER A 21 -18.03 -35.31 -19.29
N GLN A 22 -18.12 -35.97 -20.46
CA GLN A 22 -19.27 -36.80 -20.82
C GLN A 22 -18.99 -38.30 -20.94
N SER A 23 -17.75 -38.78 -20.72
CA SER A 23 -17.45 -40.20 -20.86
C SER A 23 -16.55 -40.74 -19.74
N ASP A 24 -17.19 -41.57 -18.89
CA ASP A 24 -16.63 -42.58 -17.99
C ASP A 24 -15.90 -42.14 -16.69
N PRO A 25 -16.32 -42.60 -15.48
CA PRO A 25 -15.64 -42.26 -14.21
C PRO A 25 -14.30 -42.98 -13.99
N SER A 26 -13.84 -43.78 -14.95
CA SER A 26 -12.82 -44.83 -14.72
C SER A 26 -11.43 -44.52 -15.29
N THR A 27 -11.23 -43.38 -15.95
CA THR A 27 -9.94 -43.01 -16.59
C THR A 27 -9.46 -41.64 -16.12
N ALA A 28 -9.19 -41.51 -14.81
CA ALA A 28 -8.52 -40.34 -14.27
C ALA A 28 -7.00 -40.41 -14.49
N SER A 29 -6.57 -40.18 -15.73
CA SER A 29 -5.21 -39.70 -15.99
C SER A 29 -5.34 -38.38 -16.73
N HIS A 30 -5.63 -37.31 -15.99
CA HIS A 30 -5.57 -35.95 -16.53
C HIS A 30 -4.13 -35.71 -17.02
N PRO A 31 -3.89 -35.49 -18.33
CA PRO A 31 -2.63 -34.88 -18.73
C PRO A 31 -2.62 -33.51 -18.06
N LYS A 32 -1.60 -33.24 -17.25
CA LYS A 32 -1.34 -31.87 -16.76
C LYS A 32 -1.01 -31.04 -17.99
N SER A 33 -2.01 -30.44 -18.60
CA SER A 33 -1.82 -29.48 -19.68
C SER A 33 -1.11 -28.28 -19.08
N ASP A 34 0.13 -28.03 -19.51
CA ASP A 34 0.89 -26.80 -19.29
C ASP A 34 0.15 -25.64 -19.95
N LEU A 35 -0.92 -25.17 -19.31
CA LEU A 35 -1.53 -23.90 -19.63
C LEU A 35 -0.50 -22.83 -19.35
N ASN A 36 0.02 -22.20 -20.41
CA ASN A 36 0.94 -21.09 -20.31
C ASN A 36 0.28 -20.01 -19.41
N PRO A 37 0.93 -19.59 -18.30
CA PRO A 37 0.40 -18.56 -17.41
C PRO A 37 -0.02 -17.29 -18.14
N LYS A 38 0.64 -16.98 -19.26
CA LYS A 38 0.31 -15.85 -20.13
C LYS A 38 -1.01 -16.02 -20.89
N LEU A 39 -1.32 -17.23 -21.35
CA LEU A 39 -2.60 -17.55 -21.99
C LEU A 39 -3.75 -17.53 -20.99
N LEU A 40 -3.49 -17.96 -19.75
CA LEU A 40 -4.45 -17.85 -18.64
C LEU A 40 -4.72 -16.40 -18.26
N SER A 41 -3.72 -15.53 -18.21
CA SER A 41 -3.92 -14.09 -17.97
C SER A 41 -4.68 -13.39 -19.09
N GLU A 42 -4.42 -13.78 -20.35
CA GLU A 42 -5.17 -13.27 -21.51
C GLU A 42 -6.64 -13.75 -21.50
N LEU A 43 -6.90 -14.96 -20.98
CA LEU A 43 -8.23 -15.56 -20.88
C LEU A 43 -9.05 -15.03 -19.69
N LEU A 44 -8.40 -14.75 -18.55
CA LEU A 44 -9.05 -14.35 -17.28
C LEU A 44 -9.23 -12.83 -17.12
N GLY A 45 -8.69 -12.04 -18.06
CA GLY A 45 -8.97 -10.61 -18.19
C GLY A 45 -8.00 -9.71 -17.43
N GLY A 46 -7.59 -8.64 -18.10
CA GLY A 46 -6.93 -7.46 -17.52
C GLY A 46 -5.54 -7.68 -16.89
N PRO A 47 -4.82 -6.59 -16.58
CA PRO A 47 -3.66 -6.64 -15.70
C PRO A 47 -4.07 -7.11 -14.29
N SER A 48 -3.20 -7.83 -13.60
CA SER A 48 -3.41 -8.17 -12.18
C SER A 48 -3.27 -6.93 -11.30
N ASP A 49 -3.76 -6.98 -10.05
CA ASP A 49 -3.54 -5.90 -9.07
C ASP A 49 -2.06 -5.58 -8.89
N ALA A 50 -1.20 -6.61 -8.86
CA ALA A 50 0.25 -6.44 -8.79
C ALA A 50 0.83 -5.69 -10.01
N ASP A 51 0.27 -5.92 -11.20
CA ASP A 51 0.65 -5.19 -12.41
C ASP A 51 0.18 -3.73 -12.33
N LEU A 52 -1.06 -3.51 -11.90
CA LEU A 52 -1.62 -2.17 -11.73
C LEU A 52 -0.85 -1.35 -10.70
N MET A 53 -0.45 -1.94 -9.56
CA MET A 53 0.38 -1.28 -8.55
C MET A 53 1.74 -0.86 -9.11
N ARG A 54 2.40 -1.73 -9.89
CA ARG A 54 3.68 -1.41 -10.54
C ARG A 54 3.52 -0.32 -11.60
N MET A 55 2.47 -0.40 -12.41
CA MET A 55 2.16 0.62 -13.42
C MET A 55 1.90 1.99 -12.78
N ALA A 56 1.13 2.03 -11.69
CA ALA A 56 0.89 3.25 -10.94
C ALA A 56 2.19 3.85 -10.40
N MET A 57 3.04 3.05 -9.74
CA MET A 57 4.34 3.53 -9.24
C MET A 57 5.26 3.99 -10.38
N THR A 58 5.22 3.34 -11.53
CA THR A 58 6.00 3.75 -12.71
C THR A 58 5.57 5.13 -13.20
N SER A 59 4.25 5.37 -13.32
CA SER A 59 3.68 6.66 -13.69
C SER A 59 4.01 7.76 -12.68
N ILE A 60 3.93 7.45 -11.38
CA ILE A 60 4.27 8.38 -10.29
C ILE A 60 5.72 8.86 -10.38
N LEU A 61 6.65 7.96 -10.74
CA LEU A 61 8.09 8.24 -10.76
C LEU A 61 8.57 8.82 -12.09
N ASP A 62 7.80 8.71 -13.16
CA ASP A 62 8.16 9.22 -14.47
C ASP A 62 8.23 10.75 -14.48
N ALA A 63 9.36 11.32 -14.92
CA ALA A 63 9.56 12.75 -14.95
C ALA A 63 8.66 13.46 -15.98
N GLU A 64 8.28 12.75 -17.05
CA GLU A 64 7.48 13.29 -18.15
C GLU A 64 5.98 13.27 -17.85
N THR A 65 5.55 12.50 -16.86
CA THR A 65 4.14 12.42 -16.48
C THR A 65 3.70 13.70 -15.75
N PRO A 66 2.69 14.43 -16.25
CA PRO A 66 2.16 15.63 -15.60
C PRO A 66 1.63 15.36 -14.19
N LEU A 67 1.68 16.37 -13.31
CA LEU A 67 1.30 16.22 -11.90
C LEU A 67 -0.13 15.69 -11.73
N ASP A 68 -1.11 16.19 -12.48
CA ASP A 68 -2.50 15.72 -12.44
C ASP A 68 -2.61 14.21 -12.73
N GLN A 69 -1.85 13.72 -13.71
CA GLN A 69 -1.81 12.29 -14.05
C GLN A 69 -1.10 11.46 -12.97
N LYS A 70 -0.06 12.01 -12.33
CA LYS A 70 0.56 11.37 -11.16
C LYS A 70 -0.41 11.27 -9.99
N LEU A 71 -1.24 12.29 -9.77
CA LEU A 71 -2.24 12.26 -8.70
C LEU A 71 -3.33 11.21 -8.96
N ILE A 72 -3.74 11.03 -10.22
CA ILE A 72 -4.63 9.92 -10.59
C ILE A 72 -3.95 8.56 -10.34
N ALA A 73 -2.68 8.41 -10.71
CA ALA A 73 -1.92 7.19 -10.44
C ALA A 73 -1.79 6.91 -8.93
N TRP A 74 -1.61 7.94 -8.12
CA TRP A 74 -1.63 7.83 -6.66
C TRP A 74 -2.97 7.36 -6.10
N GLU A 75 -4.09 7.94 -6.57
CA GLU A 75 -5.43 7.55 -6.14
C GLU A 75 -5.72 6.09 -6.48
N ASN A 76 -5.34 5.65 -7.69
CA ASN A 76 -5.45 4.25 -8.10
C ASN A 76 -4.59 3.32 -7.22
N LEU A 77 -3.37 3.74 -6.88
CA LEU A 77 -2.49 2.96 -6.01
C LEU A 77 -3.04 2.86 -4.58
N GLU A 78 -3.51 3.97 -4.02
CA GLU A 78 -4.11 4.00 -2.66
C GLU A 78 -5.31 3.04 -2.60
N LEU A 79 -6.20 3.07 -3.59
CA LEU A 79 -7.36 2.18 -3.67
C LEU A 79 -6.98 0.69 -3.72
N LEU A 80 -5.93 0.35 -4.47
CA LEU A 80 -5.43 -1.03 -4.51
C LEU A 80 -4.85 -1.46 -3.16
N ILE A 81 -4.11 -0.57 -2.50
CA ILE A 81 -3.47 -0.82 -1.20
C ILE A 81 -4.50 -0.98 -0.06
N GLU A 82 -5.69 -0.42 -0.18
CA GLU A 82 -6.77 -0.64 0.80
C GLU A 82 -7.14 -2.13 0.95
N GLN A 83 -6.83 -2.96 -0.06
CA GLN A 83 -6.90 -4.41 0.08
C GLN A 83 -5.67 -4.96 0.83
N ILE A 84 -5.91 -5.65 1.94
CA ILE A 84 -4.85 -6.15 2.83
C ILE A 84 -3.82 -7.02 2.10
N ASP A 85 -4.26 -7.84 1.14
CA ASP A 85 -3.35 -8.67 0.35
C ASP A 85 -2.41 -7.84 -0.53
N ASN A 86 -2.91 -6.77 -1.15
CA ASN A 86 -2.11 -5.85 -1.95
C ASN A 86 -1.16 -5.01 -1.08
N ALA A 87 -1.62 -4.52 0.07
CA ALA A 87 -0.75 -3.86 1.05
C ALA A 87 0.44 -4.76 1.44
N ASN A 88 0.17 -6.03 1.73
CA ASN A 88 1.19 -7.01 2.07
C ASN A 88 2.11 -7.37 0.88
N ASN A 89 1.65 -7.14 -0.35
CA ASN A 89 2.43 -7.36 -1.57
C ASN A 89 3.35 -6.19 -1.92
N MET A 90 3.20 -5.02 -1.28
CA MET A 90 4.07 -3.86 -1.53
C MET A 90 5.56 -4.18 -1.34
N GLU A 91 5.91 -5.02 -0.37
CA GLU A 91 7.29 -5.41 -0.10
C GLU A 91 7.87 -6.35 -1.17
N PRO A 92 7.24 -7.50 -1.50
CA PRO A 92 7.65 -8.32 -2.65
C PRO A 92 7.73 -7.56 -3.98
N LEU A 93 6.88 -6.54 -4.16
CA LEU A 93 6.87 -5.69 -5.35
C LEU A 93 7.92 -4.57 -5.34
N GLY A 94 8.65 -4.38 -4.23
CA GLY A 94 9.66 -3.33 -4.09
C GLY A 94 9.09 -1.91 -4.08
N LEU A 95 7.83 -1.74 -3.65
CA LEU A 95 7.11 -0.46 -3.71
C LEU A 95 7.33 0.44 -2.49
N TRP A 96 7.77 -0.11 -1.36
CA TRP A 96 8.05 0.68 -0.15
C TRP A 96 9.16 1.73 -0.33
N PRO A 97 10.37 1.38 -0.83
CA PRO A 97 11.43 2.38 -1.01
C PRO A 97 11.04 3.58 -1.90
N PRO A 98 10.44 3.40 -3.11
CA PRO A 98 10.02 4.54 -3.90
C PRO A 98 8.89 5.33 -3.25
N LEU A 99 7.94 4.67 -2.57
CA LEU A 99 6.90 5.34 -1.78
C LEU A 99 7.49 6.26 -0.71
N ILE A 100 8.41 5.76 0.10
CA ILE A 100 9.03 6.49 1.21
C ILE A 100 9.79 7.71 0.70
N LYS A 101 10.48 7.58 -0.44
CA LYS A 101 11.15 8.72 -1.10
C LYS A 101 10.18 9.87 -1.39
N GLN A 102 8.94 9.56 -1.76
CA GLN A 102 7.92 10.57 -2.11
C GLN A 102 7.37 11.32 -0.88
N LEU A 103 7.59 10.84 0.35
CA LEU A 103 7.28 11.61 1.57
C LEU A 103 8.14 12.88 1.70
N LYS A 104 9.22 13.01 0.92
CA LYS A 104 10.11 14.17 0.86
C LYS A 104 10.04 14.91 -0.49
N ASN A 105 9.02 14.64 -1.31
CA ASN A 105 8.84 15.31 -2.60
C ASN A 105 8.66 16.82 -2.41
N GLU A 106 9.04 17.63 -3.40
CA GLU A 106 8.86 19.09 -3.39
C GLU A 106 7.38 19.49 -3.44
N GLU A 107 6.56 18.73 -4.18
CA GLU A 107 5.12 18.93 -4.32
C GLU A 107 4.36 18.41 -3.10
N ALA A 108 3.52 19.26 -2.51
CA ALA A 108 2.77 18.91 -1.30
C ALA A 108 1.77 17.78 -1.56
N GLU A 109 1.14 17.76 -2.73
CA GLU A 109 0.18 16.77 -3.18
C GLU A 109 0.82 15.39 -3.28
N MET A 110 2.08 15.32 -3.74
CA MET A 110 2.85 14.07 -3.79
C MET A 110 3.15 13.55 -2.38
N ARG A 111 3.58 14.43 -1.46
CA ARG A 111 3.79 14.06 -0.04
C ARG A 111 2.50 13.56 0.61
N ARG A 112 1.38 14.25 0.34
CA ARG A 112 0.04 13.90 0.83
C ARG A 112 -0.37 12.50 0.37
N SER A 113 -0.24 12.22 -0.92
CA SER A 113 -0.63 10.94 -1.52
C SER A 113 0.26 9.79 -1.05
N ALA A 114 1.58 10.01 -0.95
CA ALA A 114 2.49 9.02 -0.39
C ALA A 114 2.12 8.66 1.06
N ALA A 115 1.85 9.66 1.91
CA ALA A 115 1.40 9.42 3.28
C ALA A 115 0.02 8.72 3.33
N GLY A 116 -0.86 8.98 2.36
CA GLY A 116 -2.14 8.27 2.20
C GLY A 116 -1.95 6.78 1.92
N CYS A 117 -1.11 6.43 0.96
CA CYS A 117 -0.76 5.03 0.67
C CYS A 117 -0.14 4.33 1.89
N VAL A 118 0.74 5.00 2.65
CA VAL A 118 1.26 4.41 3.90
C VAL A 118 0.11 4.15 4.88
N ALA A 119 -0.78 5.12 5.07
CA ALA A 119 -1.93 4.98 5.98
C ALA A 119 -2.84 3.82 5.58
N ALA A 120 -3.15 3.68 4.29
CA ALA A 120 -3.92 2.56 3.78
C ALA A 120 -3.22 1.22 4.05
N ALA A 121 -1.90 1.15 3.79
CA ALA A 121 -1.15 -0.11 3.92
C ALA A 121 -1.13 -0.64 5.36
N VAL A 122 -0.99 0.24 6.35
CA VAL A 122 -0.76 -0.13 7.75
C VAL A 122 -2.04 -0.22 8.59
N GLN A 123 -3.17 0.27 8.07
CA GLN A 123 -4.42 0.34 8.82
C GLN A 123 -4.94 -1.07 9.16
N ASN A 124 -4.95 -1.39 10.46
CA ASN A 124 -5.37 -2.70 10.98
C ASN A 124 -4.62 -3.88 10.33
N ASN A 125 -3.36 -3.68 9.95
CA ASN A 125 -2.55 -4.67 9.26
C ASN A 125 -1.17 -4.81 9.89
N VAL A 126 -1.03 -5.71 10.87
CA VAL A 126 0.22 -5.93 11.63
C VAL A 126 1.39 -6.30 10.72
N LYS A 127 1.15 -7.09 9.66
CA LYS A 127 2.22 -7.47 8.72
C LYS A 127 2.78 -6.25 8.00
N SER A 128 1.92 -5.38 7.48
CA SER A 128 2.39 -4.12 6.87
C SER A 128 2.99 -3.16 7.90
N GLN A 129 2.47 -3.10 9.13
CA GLN A 129 3.06 -2.29 10.20
C GLN A 129 4.50 -2.74 10.51
N GLU A 130 4.75 -4.04 10.61
CA GLU A 130 6.09 -4.60 10.82
C GLU A 130 7.04 -4.30 9.67
N ILE A 131 6.58 -4.49 8.42
CA ILE A 131 7.35 -4.16 7.22
C ILE A 131 7.67 -2.67 7.19
N ALA A 132 6.68 -1.81 7.40
CA ALA A 132 6.84 -0.37 7.39
C ALA A 132 7.87 0.10 8.43
N LEU A 133 7.83 -0.45 9.66
CA LEU A 133 8.84 -0.18 10.68
C LEU A 133 10.25 -0.66 10.32
N GLY A 134 10.37 -1.67 9.46
CA GLY A 134 11.65 -2.17 8.96
C GLY A 134 12.33 -1.23 7.95
N HIS A 135 11.60 -0.27 7.38
CA HIS A 135 12.14 0.67 6.41
C HIS A 135 12.69 1.93 7.08
N ASP A 136 13.99 2.16 6.90
CA ASP A 136 14.69 3.30 7.46
C ASP A 136 14.07 4.64 7.04
N GLY A 137 13.87 5.52 8.01
CA GLY A 137 13.41 6.89 7.80
C GLY A 137 11.91 7.03 7.50
N LEU A 138 11.11 5.95 7.40
CA LEU A 138 9.66 6.06 7.24
C LEU A 138 9.05 6.82 8.42
N VAL A 139 9.29 6.36 9.65
CA VAL A 139 8.70 6.97 10.85
C VAL A 139 9.18 8.41 11.03
N ASP A 140 10.47 8.69 10.81
CA ASP A 140 11.02 10.05 10.89
C ASP A 140 10.36 10.99 9.87
N SER A 141 10.17 10.51 8.64
CA SER A 141 9.47 11.26 7.60
C SER A 141 8.03 11.55 8.00
N LEU A 142 7.28 10.56 8.49
CA LEU A 142 5.88 10.76 8.89
C LEU A 142 5.76 11.69 10.10
N VAL A 143 6.63 11.56 11.09
CA VAL A 143 6.67 12.46 12.25
C VAL A 143 6.94 13.89 11.78
N LYS A 144 7.97 14.09 10.95
CA LYS A 144 8.29 15.41 10.39
C LYS A 144 7.11 16.00 9.61
N LEU A 145 6.46 15.21 8.76
CA LEU A 145 5.27 15.65 8.03
C LEU A 145 4.10 15.98 8.96
N ALA A 146 3.92 15.24 10.06
CA ALA A 146 2.85 15.50 11.01
C ALA A 146 3.10 16.78 11.83
N THR A 147 4.35 17.10 12.15
CA THR A 147 4.70 18.14 13.12
C THR A 147 5.16 19.46 12.48
N GLU A 148 5.85 19.41 11.34
CA GLU A 148 6.57 20.57 10.76
C GLU A 148 5.95 21.09 9.47
N GLU A 149 5.37 20.22 8.63
CA GLU A 149 4.83 20.56 7.30
C GLU A 149 3.83 21.72 7.31
N SER A 150 3.90 22.58 6.28
CA SER A 150 3.08 23.80 6.18
C SER A 150 1.65 23.49 5.71
N THR A 151 1.49 22.55 4.78
CA THR A 151 0.18 22.19 4.22
C THR A 151 -0.61 21.29 5.18
N GLN A 152 -1.75 21.76 5.69
CA GLN A 152 -2.58 21.02 6.65
C GLN A 152 -3.06 19.66 6.09
N ALA A 153 -3.36 19.57 4.80
CA ALA A 153 -3.80 18.33 4.18
C ALA A 153 -2.73 17.22 4.24
N VAL A 154 -1.45 17.58 4.09
CA VAL A 154 -0.32 16.65 4.22
C VAL A 154 -0.18 16.20 5.67
N ARG A 155 -0.22 17.14 6.64
CA ARG A 155 -0.20 16.82 8.08
C ARG A 155 -1.29 15.82 8.44
N LYS A 156 -2.52 16.04 7.97
CA LYS A 156 -3.67 15.15 8.24
C LYS A 156 -3.41 13.72 7.75
N LYS A 157 -2.91 13.54 6.53
CA LYS A 157 -2.59 12.21 5.99
C LYS A 157 -1.40 11.55 6.72
N ALA A 158 -0.37 12.31 7.07
CA ALA A 158 0.74 11.80 7.88
C ALA A 158 0.27 11.34 9.28
N ILE A 159 -0.61 12.09 9.92
CA ILE A 159 -1.22 11.70 11.21
C ILE A 159 -2.09 10.45 11.06
N SER A 160 -2.81 10.30 9.94
CA SER A 160 -3.54 9.05 9.65
C SER A 160 -2.59 7.85 9.50
N ALA A 161 -1.44 8.03 8.84
CA ALA A 161 -0.42 6.99 8.73
C ALA A 161 0.17 6.62 10.09
N LEU A 162 0.53 7.60 10.91
CA LEU A 162 0.99 7.37 12.29
C LEU A 162 -0.09 6.66 13.11
N SER A 163 -1.36 7.08 13.01
CA SER A 163 -2.46 6.39 13.68
C SER A 163 -2.61 4.94 13.23
N GLY A 164 -2.42 4.65 11.95
CA GLY A 164 -2.43 3.28 11.43
C GLY A 164 -1.26 2.47 11.96
N LEU A 165 -0.07 3.08 12.10
CA LEU A 165 1.14 2.42 12.56
C LEU A 165 1.13 2.05 14.04
N VAL A 166 0.45 2.80 14.90
CA VAL A 166 0.54 2.61 16.36
C VAL A 166 -0.61 1.80 16.96
N ARG A 167 -1.77 1.74 16.29
CA ARG A 167 -2.95 1.07 16.83
C ARG A 167 -2.76 -0.44 16.87
N ASN A 168 -3.02 -1.04 18.04
CA ASN A 168 -2.85 -2.46 18.30
C ASN A 168 -1.45 -2.99 17.98
N PHE A 169 -0.43 -2.12 17.97
CA PHE A 169 0.94 -2.48 17.63
C PHE A 169 1.96 -1.72 18.48
N GLN A 170 2.38 -2.34 19.58
CA GLN A 170 3.22 -1.73 20.60
C GLN A 170 4.56 -1.25 20.05
N ARG A 171 5.21 -2.05 19.19
CA ARG A 171 6.50 -1.68 18.59
C ARG A 171 6.38 -0.41 17.74
N GLY A 172 5.25 -0.24 17.04
CA GLY A 172 4.96 0.98 16.29
C GLY A 172 4.75 2.19 17.19
N LEU A 173 3.99 2.00 18.27
CA LEU A 173 3.77 3.04 19.26
C LEU A 173 5.07 3.50 19.92
N ASP A 174 5.90 2.56 20.39
CA ASP A 174 7.18 2.86 21.02
C ASP A 174 8.13 3.63 20.09
N GLU A 175 8.20 3.23 18.83
CA GLU A 175 9.02 3.88 17.81
C GLU A 175 8.54 5.32 17.55
N VAL A 176 7.22 5.51 17.38
CA VAL A 176 6.62 6.84 17.15
C VAL A 176 6.81 7.73 18.38
N GLU A 177 6.57 7.23 19.59
CA GLU A 177 6.80 7.99 20.83
C GLU A 177 8.26 8.43 20.98
N SER A 178 9.21 7.59 20.56
CA SER A 178 10.64 7.92 20.63
C SER A 178 11.07 9.03 19.67
N LYS A 179 10.37 9.16 18.53
CA LYS A 179 10.69 10.10 17.45
C LYS A 179 9.91 11.41 17.53
N LEU A 180 8.81 11.44 18.28
CA LEU A 180 8.03 12.66 18.46
C LEU A 180 8.83 13.73 19.23
N PRO A 181 8.79 14.99 18.79
CA PRO A 181 9.42 16.08 19.53
C PRO A 181 8.79 16.25 20.94
N GLN A 182 9.61 16.58 21.94
CA GLN A 182 9.16 16.70 23.33
C GLN A 182 8.12 17.82 23.52
N GLU A 183 8.12 18.84 22.66
CA GLU A 183 7.11 19.90 22.64
C GLU A 183 5.76 19.44 22.09
N VAL A 184 5.72 18.30 21.40
CA VAL A 184 4.50 17.68 20.86
C VAL A 184 3.97 16.64 21.83
N TRP A 185 4.83 15.72 22.26
CA TRP A 185 4.50 14.62 23.14
C TRP A 185 5.61 14.34 24.15
N GLN A 186 5.25 14.30 25.43
CA GLN A 186 6.18 13.92 26.49
C GLN A 186 5.87 12.48 26.87
N ARG A 187 6.77 11.57 26.50
CA ARG A 187 6.64 10.14 26.80
C ARG A 187 6.48 9.94 28.32
N SER A 188 5.46 9.18 28.71
CA SER A 188 5.23 8.84 30.11
C SER A 188 6.31 7.87 30.61
N LYS A 189 6.55 7.83 31.92
CA LYS A 189 7.53 6.87 32.52
C LYS A 189 7.12 5.42 32.33
N THR A 190 5.83 5.15 32.19
CA THR A 190 5.26 3.81 32.02
C THR A 190 5.10 3.41 30.55
N GLY A 191 5.30 4.34 29.61
CA GLY A 191 4.92 4.17 28.20
C GLY A 191 3.40 4.21 28.00
N LEU A 192 2.98 4.26 26.74
CA LEU A 192 1.60 4.01 26.36
C LEU A 192 1.38 2.54 25.99
N ASP A 193 0.17 2.03 26.21
CA ASP A 193 -0.26 0.69 25.76
C ASP A 193 -0.99 0.81 24.42
N ALA A 194 -0.48 0.18 23.37
CA ALA A 194 -1.07 0.21 22.03
C ALA A 194 -2.41 -0.52 21.91
N SER A 195 -2.74 -1.38 22.87
CA SER A 195 -4.07 -2.02 22.99
C SER A 195 -5.08 -1.16 23.74
N ASP A 196 -4.61 -0.15 24.50
CA ASP A 196 -5.46 0.86 25.10
C ASP A 196 -5.75 1.96 24.08
N MET A 197 -6.92 1.87 23.47
CA MET A 197 -7.33 2.78 22.41
C MET A 197 -7.56 4.21 22.91
N GLU A 198 -7.88 4.42 24.18
CA GLU A 198 -8.03 5.77 24.74
C GLU A 198 -6.66 6.47 24.84
N GLN A 199 -5.64 5.72 25.25
CA GLN A 199 -4.26 6.20 25.29
C GLN A 199 -3.74 6.56 23.89
N VAL A 200 -3.95 5.67 22.91
CA VAL A 200 -3.58 5.92 21.52
C VAL A 200 -4.37 7.11 20.95
N ASP A 201 -5.66 7.20 21.24
CA ASP A 201 -6.51 8.31 20.78
C ASP A 201 -6.06 9.66 21.34
N THR A 202 -5.61 9.69 22.60
CA THR A 202 -5.06 10.90 23.22
C THR A 202 -3.84 11.42 22.48
N LEU A 203 -2.89 10.52 22.15
CA LEU A 203 -1.70 10.86 21.37
C LEU A 203 -2.08 11.40 19.98
N ILE A 204 -2.96 10.68 19.27
CA ILE A 204 -3.35 11.07 17.91
C ILE A 204 -4.20 12.35 17.89
N ALA A 205 -5.06 12.56 18.88
CA ALA A 205 -5.84 13.79 19.04
C ALA A 205 -4.93 14.99 19.25
N ARG A 206 -3.89 14.86 20.08
CA ARG A 206 -2.88 15.91 20.28
C ARG A 206 -2.21 16.36 18.99
N LEU A 207 -1.85 15.40 18.13
CA LEU A 207 -1.30 15.71 16.80
C LEU A 207 -2.31 16.43 15.90
N ARG A 208 -3.58 15.98 15.90
CA ARG A 208 -4.67 16.60 15.12
C ARG A 208 -4.94 18.04 15.56
N GLU A 209 -5.02 18.29 16.87
CA GLU A 209 -5.22 19.62 17.44
C GLU A 209 -4.09 20.57 17.05
N ARG A 210 -2.83 20.14 17.20
CA ARG A 210 -1.67 20.93 16.77
C ARG A 210 -1.70 21.23 15.28
N SER A 211 -2.07 20.24 14.46
CA SER A 211 -2.24 20.42 13.02
C SER A 211 -3.34 21.43 12.68
N ALA A 212 -4.45 21.44 13.44
CA ALA A 212 -5.53 22.40 13.26
C ALA A 212 -5.13 23.82 13.70
N ALA A 213 -4.36 23.96 14.79
CA ALA A 213 -3.91 25.25 15.30
C ALA A 213 -2.87 25.95 14.42
N ARG A 214 -2.18 25.21 13.54
CA ARG A 214 -1.23 25.74 12.54
C ARG A 214 -1.90 26.05 11.18
N ALA A 215 -3.23 26.11 11.12
CA ALA A 215 -3.96 26.35 9.87
C ALA A 215 -3.76 27.78 9.34
#